data_AF-A0A9P2FFJ5-F1
#
_entry.id   AF-A0A9P2FFJ5-F1
#
_cell.length_a   1.000
_cell.length_b   1.000
_cell.length_c   1.000
_cell.angle_alpha   90.00
_cell.angle_beta   90.00
_cell.angle_gamma   90.00
#
_symmetry.space_group_name_H-M   'P 1'
#
loop_
_entity.id
_entity.type
_entity.pdbx_description
1 polymer ?
#
loop_
_entity_poly.entity_id
_entity_poly.type
_entity_poly.pdbx_seq_one_letter_code
_entity_poly.pdbx_strand_id
1 'polypeptide(L)'
;MTEIKYLEGMYQDPFFPPFLVDKIKQCILDTVQFLEQGNHDTEAIQAKFDEMTLAINALQDEFYENESELETGARDSIAETIIPILAHYKIDIDIEEALRERDW
;
A
#
# COMPACT_ATOMS: atom_id res chain seq x y z
N MET A 1 -2.31 -20.31 6.76
CA MET A 1 -2.41 -18.86 6.46
C MET A 1 -1.51 -18.62 5.28
N THR A 2 -2.02 -18.02 4.21
CA THR A 2 -1.20 -17.64 3.06
C THR A 2 -0.22 -16.56 3.52
N GLU A 3 1.06 -16.73 3.21
CA GLU A 3 2.06 -15.69 3.42
C GLU A 3 1.73 -14.51 2.52
N ILE A 4 1.55 -13.32 3.09
CA ILE A 4 1.34 -12.09 2.31
C ILE A 4 2.70 -11.67 1.77
N LYS A 5 2.85 -11.70 0.46
CA LYS A 5 4.03 -11.17 -0.22
C LYS A 5 3.81 -9.70 -0.49
N TYR A 6 4.66 -8.86 0.11
CA TYR A 6 4.56 -7.42 -0.01
C TYR A 6 5.25 -6.95 -1.28
N LEU A 7 4.51 -6.25 -2.14
CA LEU A 7 5.04 -5.53 -3.30
C LEU A 7 5.90 -6.40 -4.23
N GLU A 8 5.53 -7.68 -4.41
CA GLU A 8 6.33 -8.64 -5.19
C GLU A 8 6.63 -8.13 -6.61
N GLY A 9 5.62 -7.55 -7.28
CA GLY A 9 5.78 -6.94 -8.60
C GLY A 9 6.82 -5.82 -8.61
N MET A 10 6.75 -4.87 -7.67
CA MET A 10 7.72 -3.77 -7.60
C MET A 10 9.14 -4.26 -7.27
N TYR A 11 9.31 -5.22 -6.36
CA TYR A 11 10.65 -5.74 -6.06
C TYR A 11 11.28 -6.55 -7.21
N GLN A 12 10.46 -7.13 -8.09
CA GLN A 12 10.93 -7.91 -9.24
C GLN A 12 11.22 -7.07 -10.48
N ASP A 13 10.68 -5.84 -10.52
CA ASP A 13 10.88 -4.92 -11.63
C ASP A 13 12.00 -3.92 -11.31
N PRO A 14 13.11 -3.94 -12.07
CA PRO A 14 14.24 -3.04 -11.84
C PRO A 14 13.92 -1.56 -12.09
N PHE A 15 12.75 -1.23 -12.66
CA PHE A 15 12.27 0.15 -12.75
C PHE A 15 12.00 0.77 -11.38
N PHE A 16 11.69 -0.02 -10.35
CA PHE A 16 11.44 0.49 -8.99
C PHE A 16 12.67 0.29 -8.09
N PRO A 17 13.32 1.36 -7.63
CA PRO A 17 14.47 1.25 -6.73
C PRO A 17 14.08 0.58 -5.40
N PRO A 18 14.75 -0.50 -4.96
CA PRO A 18 14.33 -1.26 -3.77
C PRO A 18 14.18 -0.42 -2.50
N PHE A 19 15.04 0.58 -2.30
CA PHE A 19 14.98 1.46 -1.13
C PHE A 19 13.74 2.37 -1.12
N LEU A 20 13.14 2.67 -2.27
CA LEU A 20 11.87 3.39 -2.38
C LEU A 20 10.69 2.44 -2.21
N VAL A 21 10.78 1.23 -2.76
CA VAL A 21 9.79 0.16 -2.54
C VAL A 21 9.70 -0.17 -1.04
N ASP A 22 10.82 -0.16 -0.32
CA ASP A 22 10.88 -0.33 1.14
C ASP A 22 10.08 0.75 1.90
N LYS A 23 10.03 1.99 1.41
CA LYS A 23 9.23 3.06 2.03
C LYS A 23 7.73 2.85 1.85
N ILE A 24 7.30 2.41 0.67
CA ILE A 24 5.89 2.01 0.44
C ILE A 24 5.55 0.83 1.35
N LYS A 25 6.43 -0.17 1.42
CA LYS A 25 6.25 -1.33 2.30
C LYS A 25 6.11 -0.91 3.75
N GLN A 26 6.90 0.05 4.22
CA GLN A 26 6.78 0.56 5.59
C GLN A 26 5.40 1.20 5.83
N CYS A 27 4.88 1.99 4.88
CA CYS A 27 3.54 2.56 4.98
C CYS A 27 2.47 1.45 5.13
N ILE A 28 2.58 0.37 4.34
CA ILE A 28 1.65 -0.77 4.43
C ILE A 28 1.81 -1.51 5.77
N LEU A 29 3.03 -1.71 6.25
CA LEU A 29 3.29 -2.37 7.54
C LEU A 29 2.73 -1.57 8.72
N ASP A 30 2.81 -0.24 8.68
CA ASP A 30 2.24 0.63 9.70
C ASP A 30 0.70 0.51 9.74
N THR A 31 0.06 0.38 8.57
CA THR A 31 -1.37 0.08 8.46
C THR A 31 -1.70 -1.30 9.01
N VAL A 32 -0.92 -2.32 8.68
CA VAL A 32 -1.11 -3.69 9.21
C VAL A 32 -0.97 -3.69 10.73
N GLN A 33 0.03 -3.02 11.28
CA GLN A 33 0.22 -2.90 12.72
C GLN A 33 -0.97 -2.21 13.41
N PHE A 34 -1.59 -1.23 12.76
CA PHE A 34 -2.84 -0.64 13.24
C PHE A 34 -3.97 -1.68 13.23
N LEU A 35 -4.19 -2.40 12.12
CA LEU A 35 -5.23 -3.43 12.03
C LEU A 35 -5.07 -4.56 13.08
N GLU A 36 -3.82 -4.93 13.40
CA GLU A 36 -3.50 -5.93 14.42
C GLU A 36 -3.93 -5.54 15.84
N GLN A 37 -4.06 -4.23 16.14
CA GLN A 37 -4.53 -3.77 17.45
C GLN A 37 -6.02 -4.09 17.67
N GLY A 38 -6.78 -4.23 16.58
CA GLY A 38 -8.19 -4.58 16.58
C GLY A 38 -9.09 -3.51 17.21
N ASN A 39 -10.40 -3.82 17.31
CA ASN A 39 -11.43 -2.91 17.86
C ASN A 39 -11.55 -1.54 17.15
N HIS A 40 -11.20 -1.48 15.87
CA HIS A 40 -11.42 -0.31 15.02
C HIS A 40 -12.76 -0.44 14.29
N ASP A 41 -13.49 0.66 14.18
CA ASP A 41 -14.64 0.72 13.28
C ASP A 41 -14.18 0.93 11.83
N THR A 42 -15.11 0.77 10.88
CA THR A 42 -14.83 0.91 9.45
C THR A 42 -14.28 2.29 9.10
N GLU A 43 -14.74 3.34 9.79
CA GLU A 43 -14.28 4.72 9.56
C GLU A 43 -12.81 4.89 9.96
N ALA A 44 -12.41 4.41 11.13
CA ALA A 44 -11.01 4.45 11.57
C ALA A 44 -10.10 3.58 10.68
N ILE A 45 -10.60 2.45 10.20
CA ILE A 45 -9.87 1.59 9.25
C ILE A 45 -9.66 2.33 7.92
N GLN A 46 -10.72 2.91 7.35
CA GLN A 46 -10.62 3.68 6.11
C GLN A 46 -9.68 4.87 6.27
N ALA A 47 -9.78 5.61 7.37
CA ALA A 47 -8.89 6.74 7.65
C ALA A 47 -7.41 6.32 7.71
N LYS A 48 -7.12 5.11 8.20
CA LYS A 48 -5.76 4.57 8.20
C LYS A 48 -5.27 4.23 6.79
N PHE A 49 -6.14 3.69 5.94
CA PHE A 49 -5.81 3.46 4.54
C PHE A 49 -5.63 4.77 3.75
N ASP A 50 -6.42 5.80 4.06
CA ASP A 50 -6.26 7.16 3.51
C ASP A 50 -4.88 7.73 3.90
N GLU A 51 -4.52 7.66 5.19
CA GLU A 51 -3.20 8.10 5.69
C GLU A 51 -2.05 7.38 4.96
N MET A 52 -2.15 6.06 4.81
CA MET A 52 -1.18 5.25 4.09
C MET A 52 -1.05 5.68 2.63
N THR A 53 -2.17 5.89 1.95
CA THR A 53 -2.20 6.24 0.54
C THR A 53 -1.62 7.63 0.30
N LEU A 54 -1.96 8.61 1.15
CA LEU A 54 -1.38 9.95 1.12
C LEU A 54 0.13 9.94 1.39
N ALA A 55 0.60 9.09 2.32
CA ALA A 55 2.03 8.92 2.57
C ALA A 55 2.77 8.34 1.35
N ILE A 56 2.12 7.43 0.59
CA ILE A 56 2.67 6.92 -0.67
C ILE A 56 2.68 8.00 -1.75
N ASN A 57 1.61 8.81 -1.90
CA ASN A 57 1.59 9.93 -2.86
C ASN A 57 2.75 10.91 -2.61
N ALA A 58 3.12 11.14 -1.35
CA ALA A 58 4.23 12.00 -0.98
C ALA A 58 5.62 11.46 -1.43
N LEU A 59 5.71 10.19 -1.84
CA LEU A 59 6.94 9.60 -2.37
C LEU A 59 7.13 9.85 -3.87
N GLN A 60 6.12 10.34 -4.60
CA GLN A 60 6.18 10.50 -6.06
C GLN A 60 7.40 11.30 -6.53
N ASP A 61 7.66 12.45 -5.91
CA ASP A 61 8.80 13.31 -6.27
C ASP A 61 10.14 12.57 -6.11
N GLU A 62 10.29 11.77 -5.06
CA GLU A 62 11.51 10.99 -4.82
C GLU A 62 11.65 9.83 -5.82
N PHE A 63 10.55 9.23 -6.26
CA PHE A 63 10.58 8.27 -7.37
C PHE A 63 11.09 8.95 -8.65
N TYR A 64 10.56 10.13 -9.00
CA TYR A 64 11.01 10.90 -10.18
C TYR A 64 12.50 11.29 -10.09
N GLU A 65 12.97 11.71 -8.93
CA GLU A 65 14.39 12.03 -8.68
C GLU A 65 15.32 10.83 -8.90
N ASN A 66 14.78 9.60 -8.82
CA ASN A 66 15.51 8.35 -9.01
C ASN A 66 15.16 7.64 -10.33
N GLU A 67 14.73 8.39 -11.35
CA GLU A 67 14.39 7.88 -12.68
C GLU A 67 13.32 6.77 -12.66
N SER A 68 12.39 6.87 -11.70
CA SER A 68 11.28 5.95 -11.47
C SER A 68 9.97 6.72 -11.33
N GLU A 69 8.84 6.02 -11.22
CA GLU A 69 7.51 6.64 -11.11
C GLU A 69 6.54 5.70 -10.40
N LEU A 70 5.59 6.25 -9.63
CA LEU A 70 4.42 5.50 -9.18
C LEU A 70 3.42 5.42 -10.33
N GLU A 71 3.62 4.46 -11.23
CA GLU A 71 2.76 4.23 -12.40
C GLU A 71 1.89 2.97 -12.26
N THR A 72 1.34 2.48 -13.38
CA THR A 72 0.46 1.29 -13.41
C THR A 72 1.09 0.08 -12.71
N GLY A 73 2.39 -0.17 -12.88
CA GLY A 73 3.07 -1.28 -12.21
C GLY A 73 3.11 -1.16 -10.69
N ALA A 74 3.33 0.05 -10.17
CA ALA A 74 3.24 0.33 -8.73
C ALA A 74 1.80 0.13 -8.23
N ARG A 75 0.83 0.66 -8.99
CA ARG A 75 -0.58 0.58 -8.65
C ARG A 75 -1.05 -0.86 -8.48
N ASP A 76 -0.77 -1.69 -9.47
CA ASP A 76 -1.20 -3.08 -9.48
C ASP A 76 -0.51 -3.85 -8.33
N SER A 77 0.79 -3.63 -8.10
CA SER A 77 1.52 -4.32 -7.02
C SER A 77 1.06 -3.92 -5.61
N ILE A 78 0.70 -2.64 -5.40
CA ILE A 78 0.12 -2.18 -4.13
C ILE A 78 -1.26 -2.81 -3.94
N ALA A 79 -2.12 -2.78 -4.96
CA ALA A 79 -3.45 -3.41 -4.88
C ALA A 79 -3.37 -4.91 -4.60
N GLU A 80 -2.48 -5.64 -5.29
CA GLU A 80 -2.19 -7.07 -5.06
C GLU A 80 -1.71 -7.35 -3.63
N THR A 81 -1.10 -6.37 -2.96
CA THR A 81 -0.69 -6.47 -1.55
C THR A 81 -1.87 -6.17 -0.60
N ILE A 82 -2.68 -5.16 -0.89
CA ILE A 82 -3.78 -4.72 -0.01
C ILE A 82 -4.99 -5.67 -0.04
N ILE A 83 -5.34 -6.22 -1.21
CA ILE A 83 -6.45 -7.18 -1.35
C ILE A 83 -6.37 -8.35 -0.35
N PRO A 84 -5.25 -9.10 -0.25
CA PRO A 84 -5.14 -10.18 0.73
C PRO A 84 -5.11 -9.68 2.18
N ILE A 85 -4.65 -8.46 2.45
CA ILE A 85 -4.72 -7.84 3.79
C ILE A 85 -6.19 -7.62 4.19
N LEU A 86 -6.99 -6.97 3.33
CA LEU A 86 -8.42 -6.77 3.56
C LEU A 86 -9.14 -8.09 3.84
N ALA A 87 -8.86 -9.11 3.02
CA ALA A 87 -9.41 -10.45 3.21
C ALA A 87 -8.95 -11.12 4.52
N HIS A 88 -7.68 -10.93 4.92
CA HIS A 88 -7.12 -11.50 6.13
C HIS A 88 -7.81 -10.99 7.39
N TYR A 89 -7.99 -9.67 7.48
CA TYR A 89 -8.64 -9.00 8.61
C TYR A 89 -10.16 -8.95 8.49
N LYS A 90 -10.73 -9.53 7.42
CA LYS A 90 -12.18 -9.56 7.13
C LYS A 90 -12.80 -8.16 7.07
N ILE A 91 -12.08 -7.24 6.45
CA ILE A 91 -12.48 -5.85 6.26
C ILE A 91 -13.37 -5.80 5.01
N ASP A 92 -14.60 -5.32 5.18
CA ASP A 92 -15.59 -5.15 4.10
C ASP A 92 -15.47 -3.75 3.48
N ILE A 93 -14.31 -3.48 2.88
CA ILE A 93 -14.00 -2.27 2.12
C ILE A 93 -13.47 -2.72 0.77
N ASP A 94 -14.00 -2.15 -0.32
CA ASP A 94 -13.52 -2.42 -1.67
C ASP A 94 -12.11 -1.83 -1.88
N ILE A 95 -11.31 -2.45 -2.74
CA ILE A 95 -9.95 -1.98 -3.00
C ILE A 95 -9.89 -0.55 -3.55
N GLU A 96 -10.86 -0.14 -4.38
CA GLU A 96 -10.95 1.22 -4.90
C GLU A 96 -11.24 2.24 -3.79
N GLU A 97 -12.08 1.86 -2.82
CA GLU A 97 -12.39 2.70 -1.65
C GLU A 97 -11.20 2.74 -0.68
N ALA A 98 -10.54 1.61 -0.41
CA ALA A 98 -9.35 1.56 0.43
C ALA A 98 -8.22 2.45 -0.12
N LEU A 99 -8.07 2.53 -1.43
CA LEU A 99 -7.04 3.34 -2.12
C LEU A 99 -7.64 4.59 -2.78
N ARG A 100 -8.69 5.18 -2.18
CA ARG A 100 -9.43 6.31 -2.77
C ARG A 100 -8.62 7.60 -2.88
N GLU A 101 -7.63 7.79 -2.00
CA GLU A 101 -6.77 8.97 -1.98
C GLU A 101 -5.57 8.85 -2.94
N ARG A 102 -5.47 7.80 -3.76
CA ARG A 102 -4.30 7.60 -4.63
C ARG A 102 -4.28 8.63 -5.76
N ASP A 103 -3.09 9.15 -6.06
CA ASP A 103 -2.84 10.02 -7.20
C ASP A 103 -2.10 9.30 -8.36
N TRP A 104 -1.89 7.98 -8.23
CA TRP A 104 -1.15 7.08 -9.13
C TRP A 104 -1.97 5.90 -9.68
#